data_AF-A0AAP7DKR9-F1
#
_entry.id   AF-A0AAP7DKR9-F1
#
_cell.length_a   1.000
_cell.length_b   1.000
_cell.length_c   1.000
_cell.angle_alpha   90.00
_cell.angle_beta   90.00
_cell.angle_gamma   90.00
#
_symmetry.space_group_name_H-M   'P 1'
#
loop_
_entity.id
_entity.type
_entity.pdbx_description
1 polymer ?
#
loop_
_entity_poly.entity_id
_entity_poly.type
_entity_poly.pdbx_seq_one_letter_code
_entity_poly.pdbx_strand_id
1 'polypeptide(L)'
;MNLHTQWMTVMLMLMSGLALGLVFDSYRVVAGQFKFPRWTLPVFDLLYWLAATVFVFQMLVKGNQGELRFYVVLGLAAGAWLYAVFLSRITIAIMKWLVTALKAVWRFAMRCVHVLIVLPLKAILTGGKALTFFFISSAMFLLKIVLQCLRPLWLLIAWLFRPLVMPLWNRFGMTERCKSTWRGMISAGKRISAWPISVCRQMRRFLDLFRRKR
;
A
#
# COMPACT_ATOMS: atom_id res chain seq x y z
N MET A 1 -43.94 46.70 17.83
CA MET A 1 -42.57 46.14 17.73
C MET A 1 -41.58 47.24 18.06
N ASN A 2 -40.58 46.98 18.89
CA ASN A 2 -39.55 47.96 19.27
C ASN A 2 -38.48 48.08 18.17
N LEU A 3 -37.98 49.29 17.91
CA LEU A 3 -36.90 49.55 16.95
C LEU A 3 -35.66 48.66 17.20
N HIS A 4 -35.35 48.42 18.47
CA HIS A 4 -34.27 47.54 18.92
C HIS A 4 -34.41 46.10 18.38
N THR A 5 -35.63 45.55 18.40
CA THR A 5 -35.88 44.19 17.88
C THR A 5 -35.67 44.13 16.37
N GLN A 6 -36.06 45.16 15.63
CA GLN A 6 -35.88 45.22 14.18
C GLN A 6 -34.39 45.24 13.79
N TRP A 7 -33.58 46.07 14.47
CA TRP A 7 -32.12 46.10 14.26
C TRP A 7 -31.46 44.76 14.53
N MET A 8 -31.85 44.09 15.61
CA MET A 8 -31.32 42.77 15.97
C MET A 8 -31.67 41.72 14.92
N THR A 9 -32.90 41.73 14.40
CA THR A 9 -33.33 40.84 13.32
C THR A 9 -32.52 41.09 12.04
N VAL A 10 -32.30 42.34 11.65
CA VAL A 10 -31.50 42.67 10.45
C VAL A 10 -30.05 42.19 10.60
N MET A 11 -29.43 42.41 11.77
CA MET A 11 -28.08 41.92 12.05
C MET A 11 -27.99 40.40 12.04
N LEU A 12 -28.98 39.71 12.62
CA LEU A 12 -29.05 38.25 12.58
C LEU A 12 -29.17 37.73 11.15
N MET A 13 -29.96 38.40 10.31
CA MET A 13 -30.09 38.05 8.89
C MET A 13 -28.80 38.30 8.11
N LEU A 14 -28.11 39.42 8.39
CA LEU A 14 -26.80 39.71 7.82
C LEU A 14 -25.77 38.62 8.17
N MET A 15 -25.69 38.24 9.45
CA MET A 15 -24.80 37.17 9.92
C MET A 15 -25.16 35.81 9.32
N SER A 16 -26.44 35.51 9.15
CA SER A 16 -26.88 34.28 8.50
C SER A 16 -26.51 34.23 7.02
N GLY A 17 -26.58 35.36 6.30
CA GLY A 17 -26.10 35.50 4.93
C GLY A 17 -24.57 35.32 4.83
N LEU A 18 -23.81 35.88 5.77
CA LEU A 18 -22.36 35.66 5.88
C LEU A 18 -22.04 34.17 6.11
N ALA A 19 -22.77 33.52 7.03
CA ALA A 19 -22.57 32.10 7.34
C ALA A 19 -22.89 31.20 6.14
N LEU A 20 -23.97 31.49 5.41
CA LEU A 20 -24.31 30.75 4.18
C LEU A 20 -23.24 30.91 3.11
N GLY A 21 -22.71 32.12 2.92
CA GLY A 21 -21.59 32.37 2.01
C GLY A 21 -20.33 31.58 2.43
N LEU A 22 -20.04 31.53 3.72
CA LEU A 22 -18.92 30.74 4.26
C LEU A 22 -19.04 29.26 3.97
N VAL A 23 -20.22 28.69 4.23
CA VAL A 23 -20.49 27.28 3.93
C VAL A 23 -20.41 27.03 2.43
N PHE A 24 -20.94 27.96 1.61
CA PHE A 24 -20.91 27.87 0.15
C PHE A 24 -19.48 27.78 -0.41
N ASP A 25 -18.62 28.71 -0.01
CA ASP A 25 -17.24 28.73 -0.49
C ASP A 25 -16.43 27.56 0.06
N SER A 26 -16.65 27.19 1.32
CA SER A 26 -15.97 26.04 1.94
C SER A 26 -16.23 24.75 1.18
N TYR A 27 -17.50 24.46 0.84
CA TYR A 27 -17.79 23.25 0.07
C TYR A 27 -17.19 23.31 -1.33
N ARG A 28 -17.24 24.46 -2.03
CA ARG A 28 -16.67 24.57 -3.39
C ARG A 28 -15.16 24.36 -3.41
N VAL A 29 -14.45 24.89 -2.41
CA VAL A 29 -12.99 24.69 -2.29
C VAL A 29 -12.68 23.22 -2.03
N VAL A 30 -13.41 22.57 -1.12
CA VAL A 30 -13.26 21.13 -0.85
C VAL A 30 -13.57 20.32 -2.11
N ALA A 31 -14.67 20.61 -2.79
CA ALA A 31 -15.08 19.93 -4.02
C ALA A 31 -14.01 20.03 -5.12
N GLY A 32 -13.43 21.22 -5.31
CA GLY A 32 -12.36 21.45 -6.29
C GLY A 32 -11.03 20.78 -5.93
N GLN A 33 -10.69 20.71 -4.64
CA GLN A 33 -9.41 20.12 -4.18
C GLN A 33 -9.39 18.59 -4.19
N PHE A 34 -10.54 17.95 -3.93
CA PHE A 34 -10.67 16.49 -3.90
C PHE A 34 -10.93 15.86 -5.28
N LYS A 35 -11.00 16.68 -6.36
CA LYS A 35 -11.28 16.23 -7.73
C LYS A 35 -12.49 15.30 -7.81
N PHE A 36 -13.58 15.67 -7.13
CA PHE A 36 -14.80 14.90 -7.20
C PHE A 36 -15.30 14.78 -8.65
N PRO A 37 -15.96 13.66 -9.02
CA PRO A 37 -16.53 13.50 -10.35
C PRO A 37 -17.59 14.58 -10.62
N ARG A 38 -17.68 15.07 -11.86
CA ARG A 38 -18.57 16.20 -12.23
C ARG A 38 -20.04 15.99 -11.85
N TRP A 39 -20.47 14.73 -11.72
CA TRP A 39 -21.84 14.35 -11.37
C TRP A 39 -22.18 14.51 -9.88
N THR A 40 -21.19 14.61 -8.99
CA THR A 40 -21.47 14.81 -7.55
C THR A 40 -21.69 16.27 -7.20
N LEU A 41 -21.18 17.21 -8.00
CA LEU A 41 -21.37 18.65 -7.78
C LEU A 41 -22.87 19.03 -7.72
N PRO A 42 -23.72 18.62 -8.68
CA PRO A 42 -25.16 18.87 -8.60
C PRO A 42 -25.83 18.31 -7.35
N VAL A 43 -25.38 17.14 -6.85
CA VAL A 43 -25.94 16.53 -5.64
C VAL A 43 -25.60 17.37 -4.40
N PHE A 44 -24.36 17.85 -4.30
CA PHE A 44 -23.95 18.74 -3.22
C PHE A 44 -24.62 20.11 -3.32
N ASP A 45 -24.81 20.65 -4.53
CA ASP A 45 -25.54 21.91 -4.73
C ASP A 45 -27.01 21.76 -4.30
N LEU A 46 -27.66 20.63 -4.63
CA LEU A 46 -29.03 20.35 -4.18
C LEU A 46 -29.11 20.23 -2.66
N LEU A 47 -28.18 19.49 -2.05
CA LEU A 47 -28.12 19.33 -0.59
C LEU A 47 -27.87 20.67 0.10
N TYR A 48 -26.99 21.50 -0.46
CA TYR A 48 -26.71 22.84 0.03
C TYR A 48 -27.97 23.71 -0.06
N TRP A 49 -28.68 23.71 -1.18
CA TRP A 49 -29.92 24.49 -1.33
C TRP A 49 -30.98 24.06 -0.32
N LEU A 50 -31.14 22.76 -0.08
CA LEU A 50 -32.08 22.23 0.92
C LEU A 50 -31.65 22.66 2.34
N ALA A 51 -30.38 22.50 2.69
CA ALA A 51 -29.86 22.92 3.99
C ALA A 51 -29.96 24.45 4.19
N ALA A 52 -29.65 25.23 3.15
CA ALA A 52 -29.69 26.68 3.18
C ALA A 52 -31.13 27.19 3.36
N THR A 53 -32.10 26.63 2.63
CA THR A 53 -33.51 27.01 2.79
C THR A 53 -34.04 26.69 4.19
N VAL A 54 -33.74 25.50 4.71
CA VAL A 54 -34.10 25.13 6.10
C VAL A 54 -33.42 26.06 7.11
N PHE A 55 -32.14 26.38 6.91
CA PHE A 55 -31.39 27.27 7.80
C PHE A 55 -31.96 28.70 7.81
N VAL A 56 -32.24 29.27 6.63
CA VAL A 56 -32.86 30.60 6.51
C VAL A 56 -34.23 30.61 7.17
N PHE A 57 -35.04 29.56 6.94
CA PHE A 57 -36.36 29.44 7.57
C PHE A 57 -36.28 29.39 9.09
N GLN A 58 -35.33 28.63 9.65
CA GLN A 58 -35.09 28.58 11.09
C GLN A 58 -34.66 29.94 11.66
N MET A 59 -33.79 30.66 10.96
CA MET A 59 -33.39 32.01 11.36
C MET A 59 -34.54 33.01 11.26
N LEU A 60 -35.45 32.83 10.30
CA LEU A 60 -36.64 33.65 10.13
C LEU A 60 -37.65 33.45 11.26
N VAL A 61 -37.87 32.20 11.67
CA VAL A 61 -38.73 31.88 12.82
C VAL A 61 -38.18 32.51 14.10
N LYS A 62 -36.86 32.42 14.32
CA LYS A 62 -36.20 33.01 15.50
C LYS A 62 -36.18 34.54 15.49
N GLY A 63 -35.93 35.14 14.32
CA GLY A 63 -35.71 36.58 14.20
C GLY A 63 -36.99 37.40 14.02
N ASN A 64 -38.05 36.82 13.44
CA ASN A 64 -39.25 37.58 13.08
C ASN A 64 -40.55 36.74 13.18
N GLN A 65 -40.57 35.69 14.00
CA GLN A 65 -41.72 34.79 14.18
C GLN A 65 -42.20 34.11 12.87
N GLY A 66 -41.33 34.04 11.84
CA GLY A 66 -41.64 33.42 10.55
C GLY A 66 -42.28 34.37 9.53
N GLU A 67 -42.49 35.65 9.86
CA GLU A 67 -42.97 36.61 8.87
C GLU A 67 -41.87 36.99 7.87
N LEU A 68 -42.12 36.68 6.59
CA LEU A 68 -41.25 37.06 5.48
C LEU A 68 -41.42 38.55 5.18
N ARG A 69 -40.48 39.38 5.65
CA ARG A 69 -40.47 40.82 5.42
C ARG A 69 -39.31 41.22 4.52
N PHE A 70 -39.49 42.28 3.72
CA PHE A 70 -38.54 42.65 2.66
C PHE A 70 -37.12 42.95 3.19
N TYR A 71 -37.01 43.55 4.38
CA TYR A 71 -35.73 43.84 5.03
C TYR A 71 -34.97 42.60 5.49
N VAL A 72 -35.64 41.47 5.72
CA VAL A 72 -34.97 40.19 6.04
C VAL A 72 -34.23 39.67 4.81
N VAL A 73 -34.90 39.66 3.66
CA VAL A 73 -34.30 39.23 2.39
C VAL A 73 -33.14 40.15 2.01
N LEU A 74 -33.30 41.47 2.19
CA LEU A 74 -32.23 42.43 2.00
C LEU A 74 -31.05 42.19 2.95
N GLY A 75 -31.30 41.90 4.23
CA GLY A 75 -30.24 41.57 5.19
C GLY A 75 -29.47 40.32 4.79
N LEU A 76 -30.18 39.26 4.39
CA LEU A 76 -29.57 38.02 3.91
C LEU A 76 -28.72 38.25 2.65
N ALA A 77 -29.28 38.95 1.66
CA ALA A 77 -28.62 39.25 0.39
C ALA A 77 -27.40 40.15 0.61
N ALA A 78 -27.51 41.19 1.44
CA ALA A 78 -26.40 42.07 1.80
C ALA A 78 -25.30 41.31 2.55
N GLY A 79 -25.67 40.39 3.46
CA GLY A 79 -24.71 39.55 4.17
C GLY A 79 -23.96 38.62 3.23
N ALA A 80 -24.67 37.93 2.33
CA ALA A 80 -24.06 37.07 1.32
C ALA A 80 -23.15 37.85 0.36
N TRP A 81 -23.57 39.05 -0.06
CA TRP A 81 -22.77 39.93 -0.91
C TRP A 81 -21.50 40.40 -0.21
N LEU A 82 -21.62 40.87 1.05
CA LEU A 82 -20.49 41.32 1.85
C LEU A 82 -19.48 40.19 2.05
N TYR A 83 -19.96 38.97 2.29
CA TYR A 83 -19.12 37.78 2.35
C TYR A 83 -18.34 37.58 1.03
N ALA A 84 -19.05 37.61 -0.10
CA ALA A 84 -18.45 37.32 -1.41
C ALA A 84 -17.34 38.32 -1.77
N VAL A 85 -17.50 39.60 -1.43
CA VAL A 85 -16.52 40.65 -1.74
C VAL A 85 -15.31 40.61 -0.82
N PHE A 86 -15.53 40.56 0.50
CA PHE A 86 -14.45 40.75 1.49
C PHE A 86 -13.88 39.43 2.03
N LEU A 87 -14.74 38.47 2.37
CA LEU A 87 -14.32 37.28 3.11
C LEU A 87 -13.95 36.11 2.19
N SER A 88 -14.51 36.02 0.98
CA SER A 88 -14.28 34.91 0.05
C SER A 88 -12.78 34.64 -0.19
N ARG A 89 -11.97 35.69 -0.41
CA ARG A 89 -10.52 35.51 -0.63
C ARG A 89 -9.82 34.89 0.58
N ILE A 90 -10.19 35.34 1.78
CA ILE A 90 -9.60 34.90 3.04
C ILE A 90 -10.00 33.44 3.32
N THR A 91 -11.28 33.11 3.20
CA THR A 91 -11.78 31.76 3.44
C THR A 91 -11.22 30.75 2.44
N ILE A 92 -11.12 31.11 1.16
CA ILE A 92 -10.47 30.25 0.15
C ILE A 92 -8.99 30.01 0.51
N ALA A 93 -8.26 31.04 0.94
CA ALA A 93 -6.87 30.90 1.35
C ALA A 93 -6.72 29.97 2.58
N ILE A 94 -7.53 30.19 3.62
CA ILE A 94 -7.56 29.35 4.82
C ILE A 94 -7.91 27.91 4.47
N MET A 95 -8.92 27.67 3.65
CA MET A 95 -9.31 26.31 3.28
C MET A 95 -8.25 25.60 2.45
N LYS A 96 -7.59 26.30 1.52
CA LYS A 96 -6.44 25.73 0.80
C LYS A 96 -5.30 25.37 1.76
N TRP A 97 -4.99 26.25 2.70
CA TRP A 97 -3.96 26.01 3.71
C TRP A 97 -4.32 24.83 4.63
N LEU A 98 -5.59 24.72 5.04
CA LEU A 98 -6.08 23.60 5.84
C LEU A 98 -5.95 22.27 5.09
N VAL A 99 -6.35 22.23 3.82
CA VAL A 99 -6.23 21.03 2.98
C VAL A 99 -4.78 20.64 2.76
N THR A 100 -3.88 21.59 2.52
CA THR A 100 -2.45 21.29 2.35
C THR A 100 -1.82 20.82 3.66
N ALA A 101 -2.20 21.42 4.79
CA ALA A 101 -1.79 20.97 6.12
C ALA A 101 -2.25 19.53 6.40
N LEU A 102 -3.53 19.21 6.15
CA LEU A 102 -4.04 17.83 6.31
C LEU A 102 -3.27 16.83 5.44
N LYS A 103 -2.98 17.17 4.18
CA LYS A 103 -2.15 16.33 3.30
C LYS A 103 -0.71 16.18 3.82
N ALA A 104 -0.15 17.23 4.42
CA ALA A 104 1.18 17.17 5.03
C ALA A 104 1.19 16.24 6.25
N VAL A 105 0.20 16.36 7.13
CA VAL A 105 0.02 15.49 8.31
C VAL A 105 -0.17 14.04 7.88
N TRP A 106 -1.02 13.76 6.89
CA TRP A 106 -1.21 12.40 6.37
C TRP A 106 0.08 11.79 5.82
N ARG A 107 0.83 12.56 5.01
CA ARG A 107 2.14 12.11 4.49
C ARG A 107 3.14 11.86 5.61
N PHE A 108 3.15 12.71 6.63
CA PHE A 108 4.01 12.54 7.79
C PHE A 108 3.65 11.28 8.57
N ALA A 109 2.37 11.06 8.87
CA ALA A 109 1.87 9.87 9.53
C ALA A 109 2.25 8.58 8.77
N MET A 110 2.02 8.54 7.45
CA MET A 110 2.40 7.39 6.63
C MET A 110 3.91 7.15 6.62
N ARG A 111 4.73 8.21 6.66
CA ARG A 111 6.19 8.08 6.77
C ARG A 111 6.59 7.53 8.14
N CYS A 112 5.97 7.99 9.22
CA CYS A 112 6.19 7.44 10.56
C CYS A 112 5.85 5.95 10.61
N VAL A 113 4.68 5.55 10.11
CA VAL A 113 4.27 4.14 10.04
C VAL A 113 5.27 3.30 9.24
N HIS A 114 5.72 3.80 8.08
CA HIS A 114 6.69 3.06 7.26
C HIS A 114 8.04 2.88 7.96
N VAL A 115 8.57 3.93 8.60
CA VAL A 115 9.84 3.83 9.33
C VAL A 115 9.70 2.97 10.59
N LEU A 116 8.59 3.11 11.32
CA LEU A 116 8.34 2.40 12.57
C LEU A 116 8.01 0.92 12.37
N ILE A 117 7.38 0.54 11.25
CA ILE A 117 6.93 -0.85 11.04
C ILE A 117 7.73 -1.54 9.94
N VAL A 118 7.85 -0.94 8.75
CA VAL A 118 8.42 -1.64 7.58
C VAL A 118 9.93 -1.83 7.74
N LEU A 119 10.64 -0.83 8.28
CA LEU A 119 12.08 -0.91 8.47
C LEU A 119 12.48 -1.99 9.51
N PRO A 120 11.91 -2.04 10.73
CA PRO A 120 12.27 -3.09 11.69
C PRO A 120 11.83 -4.48 11.22
N LEU A 121 10.70 -4.59 10.50
CA LEU A 121 10.29 -5.88 9.95
C LEU A 121 11.31 -6.42 8.93
N LYS A 122 11.82 -5.56 8.03
CA LYS A 122 12.89 -5.94 7.11
C LYS A 122 14.19 -6.28 7.85
N ALA A 123 14.53 -5.55 8.92
CA ALA A 123 15.70 -5.81 9.74
C ALA A 123 15.62 -7.18 10.42
N ILE A 124 14.47 -7.53 11.00
CA ILE A 124 14.23 -8.84 11.63
C ILE A 124 14.32 -9.97 10.60
N LEU A 125 13.69 -9.83 9.44
CA LEU A 125 13.75 -10.86 8.39
C LEU A 125 15.17 -11.05 7.85
N THR A 126 15.92 -9.96 7.67
CA THR A 126 17.32 -10.01 7.20
C THR A 126 18.22 -10.62 8.28
N GLY A 127 18.03 -10.25 9.55
CA GLY A 127 18.73 -10.84 10.69
C GLY A 127 18.44 -12.33 10.84
N GLY A 128 17.19 -12.76 10.65
CA GLY A 128 16.81 -14.18 10.66
C GLY A 128 17.51 -14.99 9.58
N LYS A 129 17.61 -14.46 8.36
CA LYS A 129 18.39 -15.10 7.28
C LYS A 129 19.87 -15.20 7.63
N ALA A 130 20.48 -14.14 8.17
CA ALA A 130 21.86 -14.18 8.62
C ALA A 130 22.09 -15.24 9.71
N LEU A 131 21.16 -15.36 10.66
CA LEU A 131 21.22 -16.37 11.73
C LEU A 131 21.13 -17.78 11.15
N THR A 132 20.22 -18.04 10.21
CA THR A 132 20.13 -19.37 9.56
C THR A 132 21.41 -19.73 8.80
N PHE A 133 22.04 -18.76 8.12
CA PHE A 133 23.31 -18.97 7.45
C PHE A 133 24.44 -19.27 8.45
N PHE A 134 24.46 -18.58 9.59
CA PHE A 134 25.42 -18.84 10.68
C PHE A 134 25.32 -20.28 11.19
N PHE A 135 24.10 -20.77 11.46
CA PHE A 135 23.89 -22.16 11.89
C PHE A 135 24.31 -23.18 10.84
N ILE A 136 23.99 -22.96 9.56
CA ILE A 136 24.42 -23.85 8.47
C ILE A 136 25.95 -23.88 8.37
N SER A 137 26.60 -22.72 8.44
CA SER A 137 28.06 -22.61 8.41
C SER A 137 28.72 -23.36 9.57
N SER A 138 28.18 -23.18 10.78
CA SER A 138 28.66 -23.90 11.98
C SER A 138 28.46 -25.42 11.86
N ALA A 139 27.28 -25.86 11.39
CA ALA A 139 26.99 -27.27 11.17
C ALA A 139 27.92 -27.92 10.12
N MET A 140 28.20 -27.23 9.01
CA MET A 140 29.15 -27.71 8.01
C MET A 140 30.58 -27.83 8.57
N PHE A 141 30.99 -26.92 9.46
CA PHE A 141 32.28 -27.00 10.13
C PHE A 141 32.38 -28.22 11.06
N LEU A 142 31.36 -28.44 11.89
CA LEU A 142 31.28 -29.62 12.77
C LEU A 142 31.26 -30.92 11.97
N LEU A 143 30.43 -30.99 10.91
CA LEU A 143 30.36 -32.16 10.03
C LEU A 143 31.73 -32.46 9.40
N LYS A 144 32.45 -31.43 8.96
CA LYS A 144 33.79 -31.58 8.37
C LYS A 144 34.77 -32.15 9.39
N ILE A 145 34.76 -31.67 10.63
CA ILE A 145 35.60 -32.20 11.73
C ILE A 145 35.29 -33.67 11.99
N VAL A 146 34.01 -34.02 12.17
CA VAL A 146 33.58 -35.40 12.44
C VAL A 146 33.96 -36.33 11.29
N LEU A 147 33.69 -35.96 10.03
CA LEU A 147 34.08 -36.73 8.86
C LEU A 147 35.60 -36.89 8.76
N GLN A 148 36.36 -35.85 9.10
CA GLN A 148 37.83 -35.89 9.07
C GLN A 148 38.39 -36.82 10.16
N CYS A 149 37.77 -36.91 11.34
CA CYS A 149 38.12 -37.88 12.38
C CYS A 149 37.66 -39.31 12.04
N LEU A 150 36.53 -39.46 11.34
CA LEU A 150 36.01 -40.77 10.95
C LEU A 150 36.82 -41.40 9.81
N ARG A 151 37.42 -40.59 8.94
CA ARG A 151 38.23 -41.03 7.80
C ARG A 151 39.43 -41.93 8.17
N PRO A 152 40.30 -41.59 9.15
CA PRO A 152 41.41 -42.46 9.56
C PRO A 152 40.93 -43.75 10.23
N LEU A 153 39.81 -43.70 10.98
CA LEU A 153 39.21 -44.88 11.58
C LEU A 153 38.65 -45.84 10.51
N TRP A 154 37.94 -45.31 9.51
CA TRP A 154 37.47 -46.11 8.38
C TRP A 154 38.62 -46.72 7.58
N LEU A 155 39.72 -45.99 7.41
CA LEU A 155 40.93 -46.51 6.76
C LEU A 155 41.54 -47.69 7.52
N LEU A 156 41.61 -47.60 8.85
CA LEU A 156 42.07 -48.68 9.74
C LEU A 156 41.18 -49.91 9.65
N ILE A 157 39.85 -49.72 9.70
CA ILE A 157 38.87 -50.81 9.55
C ILE A 157 39.00 -51.44 8.15
N ALA A 158 39.08 -50.62 7.10
CA ALA A 158 39.24 -51.11 5.73
C ALA A 158 40.58 -51.84 5.54
N TRP A 159 41.65 -51.43 6.22
CA TRP A 159 42.94 -52.11 6.18
C TRP A 159 42.90 -53.46 6.90
N LEU A 160 42.22 -53.55 8.04
CA LEU A 160 42.04 -54.80 8.80
C LEU A 160 41.21 -55.83 8.02
N PHE A 161 40.13 -55.39 7.38
CA PHE A 161 39.25 -56.28 6.60
C PHE A 161 39.73 -56.49 5.15
N ARG A 162 40.61 -55.64 4.61
CA ARG A 162 41.15 -55.75 3.24
C ARG A 162 41.62 -57.16 2.87
N PRO A 163 42.47 -57.85 3.66
CA PRO A 163 42.91 -59.20 3.32
C PRO A 163 41.78 -60.23 3.28
N LEU A 164 40.66 -60.00 3.99
CA LEU A 164 39.51 -60.90 4.05
C LEU A 164 38.49 -60.61 2.94
N VAL A 165 38.22 -59.34 2.64
CA VAL A 165 37.19 -58.96 1.64
C VAL A 165 37.70 -59.10 0.22
N MET A 166 39.00 -58.88 -0.03
CA MET A 166 39.60 -58.92 -1.38
C MET A 166 39.50 -60.30 -2.08
N PRO A 167 39.72 -61.45 -1.41
CA PRO A 167 39.50 -62.76 -2.04
C PRO A 167 38.03 -63.06 -2.34
N LEU A 168 37.09 -62.64 -1.47
CA LEU A 168 35.65 -62.76 -1.72
C LEU A 168 35.18 -61.85 -2.87
N TRP A 169 35.70 -60.63 -2.94
CA TRP A 169 35.34 -59.64 -3.97
C TRP A 169 35.78 -60.06 -5.37
N ASN A 170 36.97 -60.68 -5.49
CA ASN A 170 37.45 -61.24 -6.75
C ASN A 170 36.72 -62.53 -7.13
N ARG A 171 36.28 -63.34 -6.15
CA ARG A 171 35.51 -64.57 -6.41
C ARG A 171 34.11 -64.30 -6.98
N PHE A 172 33.50 -63.17 -6.63
CA PHE A 172 32.19 -62.76 -7.14
C PHE A 172 32.22 -61.89 -8.41
N GLY A 173 33.40 -61.61 -9.00
CA GLY A 173 33.52 -60.87 -10.26
C GLY A 173 32.85 -59.48 -10.25
N MET A 174 32.74 -58.85 -9.08
CA MET A 174 31.92 -57.64 -8.87
C MET A 174 32.53 -56.36 -9.47
N THR A 175 33.82 -56.38 -9.81
CA THR A 175 34.55 -55.28 -10.43
C THR A 175 33.99 -54.88 -11.79
N GLU A 176 33.64 -55.85 -12.65
CA GLU A 176 33.05 -55.57 -13.98
C GLU A 176 31.60 -55.07 -13.87
N ARG A 177 30.80 -55.68 -12.99
CA ARG A 177 29.40 -55.25 -12.76
C ARG A 177 29.32 -53.81 -12.26
N CYS A 178 30.11 -53.45 -11.26
CA CYS A 178 30.10 -52.11 -10.67
C CYS A 178 30.56 -51.03 -11.67
N LYS A 179 31.52 -51.35 -12.55
CA LYS A 179 32.00 -50.44 -13.60
C LYS A 179 30.95 -50.20 -14.70
N SER A 180 30.09 -51.19 -14.96
CA SER A 180 28.99 -51.07 -15.93
C SER A 180 27.83 -50.21 -15.39
N THR A 181 27.40 -50.42 -14.15
CA THR A 181 26.34 -49.65 -13.51
C THR A 181 26.77 -48.20 -13.26
N TRP A 182 28.04 -47.97 -12.91
CA TRP A 182 28.59 -46.63 -12.74
C TRP A 182 28.60 -45.83 -14.04
N ARG A 183 29.00 -46.45 -15.17
CA ARG A 183 28.90 -45.83 -16.49
C ARG A 183 27.45 -45.54 -16.88
N GLY A 184 26.52 -46.43 -16.54
CA GLY A 184 25.08 -46.24 -16.70
C GLY A 184 24.56 -45.00 -15.95
N MET A 185 24.88 -44.87 -14.66
CA MET A 185 24.45 -43.73 -13.83
C MET A 185 25.03 -42.40 -14.31
N ILE A 186 26.30 -42.36 -14.72
CA ILE A 186 26.90 -41.14 -15.30
C ILE A 186 26.18 -40.74 -16.59
N SER A 187 25.83 -41.70 -17.45
CA SER A 187 25.10 -41.44 -18.69
C SER A 187 23.66 -40.96 -18.43
N ALA A 188 23.01 -41.44 -17.37
CA ALA A 188 21.68 -40.99 -16.94
C ALA A 188 21.74 -39.56 -16.38
N GLY A 189 22.75 -39.25 -15.55
CA GLY A 189 22.97 -37.90 -15.02
C GLY A 189 23.22 -36.85 -16.11
N LYS A 190 24.00 -37.18 -17.15
CA LYS A 190 24.20 -36.30 -18.33
C LYS A 190 22.91 -36.09 -19.15
N ARG A 191 22.03 -37.08 -19.20
CA ARG A 191 20.72 -36.95 -19.89
C ARG A 191 19.78 -36.02 -19.15
N ILE A 192 19.75 -36.11 -17.82
CA ILE A 192 18.91 -35.26 -16.95
C ILE A 192 19.40 -33.81 -16.99
N SER A 193 20.71 -33.55 -17.00
CA SER A 193 21.24 -32.19 -17.09
C SER A 193 21.10 -31.54 -18.47
N ALA A 194 20.96 -32.32 -19.55
CA ALA A 194 20.73 -31.83 -20.91
C ALA A 194 19.25 -31.58 -21.25
N TRP A 195 18.32 -32.20 -20.51
CA TRP A 195 16.87 -32.08 -20.69
C TRP A 195 16.31 -30.63 -20.59
N PRO A 196 16.79 -29.74 -19.69
CA PRO A 196 16.30 -28.36 -19.62
C PRO A 196 16.62 -27.56 -20.88
N ILE A 197 17.76 -27.86 -21.51
CA ILE A 197 18.26 -27.14 -22.70
C ILE A 197 17.44 -27.52 -23.93
N SER A 198 17.05 -28.79 -24.07
CA SER A 198 16.19 -29.25 -25.17
C SER A 198 14.75 -28.74 -25.03
N VAL A 199 14.18 -28.76 -23.82
CA VAL A 199 12.84 -28.23 -23.54
C VAL A 199 12.78 -26.73 -23.85
N CYS A 200 13.79 -25.96 -23.43
CA CYS A 200 13.86 -24.53 -23.69
C CYS A 200 13.98 -24.20 -25.19
N ARG A 201 14.66 -25.04 -25.98
CA ARG A 201 14.76 -24.90 -27.44
C ARG A 201 13.44 -25.23 -28.14
N GLN A 202 12.72 -26.24 -27.66
CA GLN A 202 11.41 -26.63 -28.21
C GLN A 202 10.33 -25.58 -27.91
N MET A 203 10.31 -25.04 -26.69
CA MET A 203 9.38 -23.98 -26.29
C MET A 203 9.58 -22.70 -27.10
N ARG A 204 10.84 -22.36 -27.43
CA ARG A 204 11.18 -21.20 -28.26
C ARG A 204 10.63 -21.33 -29.68
N ARG A 205 10.78 -22.51 -30.32
CA ARG A 205 10.17 -22.78 -31.64
C ARG A 205 8.65 -22.70 -31.61
N PHE A 206 8.03 -23.15 -30.52
CA PHE A 206 6.58 -23.09 -30.37
C PHE A 206 6.08 -21.65 -30.24
N LEU A 207 6.79 -20.81 -29.47
CA LEU A 207 6.51 -19.37 -29.36
C LEU A 207 6.70 -18.63 -30.69
N ASP A 208 7.71 -18.97 -31.47
CA ASP A 208 7.94 -18.37 -32.80
C ASP A 208 6.81 -18.70 -33.79
N LEU A 209 6.26 -19.92 -33.74
CA LEU A 209 5.10 -20.31 -34.54
C LEU A 209 3.83 -19.52 -34.17
N PHE A 210 3.61 -19.25 -32.88
CA PHE A 210 2.48 -18.43 -32.43
C PHE A 210 2.65 -16.94 -32.77
N ARG A 211 3.88 -16.43 -32.75
CA ARG A 211 4.18 -15.03 -33.14
C ARG A 211 3.97 -14.77 -34.63
N ARG A 212 4.11 -15.80 -35.48
CA ARG A 212 3.93 -15.69 -36.94
C ARG A 212 2.47 -15.74 -37.42
N LYS A 213 1.54 -16.10 -36.53
CA LYS A 213 0.12 -16.32 -36.84
C LYS A 213 -0.81 -15.22 -36.30
N ARG A 214 -0.24 -14.14 -35.75
CA ARG A 214 -0.96 -12.93 -35.30
C ARG A 214 -0.50 -11.73 -36.12
#